data_AF-A0A7S0LDV2-F1
#
_entry.id   AF-A0A7S0LDV2-F1
#
_cell.length_a   1.000
_cell.length_b   1.000
_cell.length_c   1.000
_cell.angle_alpha   90.00
_cell.angle_beta   90.00
_cell.angle_gamma   90.00
#
_symmetry.space_group_name_H-M   'P 1'
#
loop_
_entity.id
_entity.type
_entity.pdbx_description
1 polymer ?
#
loop_
_entity_poly.entity_id
_entity_poly.type
_entity_poly.pdbx_seq_one_letter_code
_entity_poly.pdbx_strand_id
1 'polypeptide(L)'
;MTLRDDLKAMRYARAQALGQPAFCIFSNAVLDAIVVAQPRCESDLFAIKGLGTGKISQMGADILRCCGIAGSAPLLPPAQLKHAAYQRLNGLGNAGPPPKVARTQPSSSAAPPSLRTCATIGTSATAAATSSPAVAASAGPAAMVEKASLNAEQLGFAEQALRGSNVFISGAAGVGKSYLTRFIIQQLEVRKPGKVAVTAPTGIAASHIQGSTIHSFGGIGLGKGPAHKLLEKVMGNRAAVSRWQNVEVLVIDEVSMLDSNLFDALELIARTARGSHERFGGVQLILIGDFFQLPPVSLGNYQAGFAFESARWHECAVTPCILRTIVRQAGDSAFIDILNELRIGRCSAATSAALAACHVAVKPRPPDGILPTKLYCKNAAVDDENKAHLDALPGEAVAFVATDTWRSSEPAADARSRIFDAVEKKAVSILRLKLGAQVMLTKNMPEHGLVNGSRGLVVGYAEHHCAE
;
A
#
# COMPACT_ATOMS: atom_id res chain seq x y z
N MET A 1 -21.08 32.08 9.76
CA MET A 1 -20.26 30.92 9.39
C MET A 1 -18.90 31.43 8.94
N THR A 2 -17.82 30.65 9.07
CA THR A 2 -16.50 31.10 8.57
C THR A 2 -16.41 30.84 7.07
N LEU A 3 -15.66 31.65 6.31
CA LEU A 3 -15.38 31.41 4.88
C LEU A 3 -14.94 29.96 4.61
N ARG A 4 -14.18 29.39 5.54
CA ARG A 4 -13.74 27.99 5.51
C ARG A 4 -14.90 26.99 5.55
N ASP A 5 -15.93 27.27 6.34
CA ASP A 5 -17.12 26.42 6.46
C ASP A 5 -18.00 26.52 5.21
N ASP A 6 -18.11 27.72 4.63
CA ASP A 6 -18.88 27.96 3.40
C ASP A 6 -18.22 27.25 2.20
N LEU A 7 -16.89 27.33 2.10
CA LEU A 7 -16.12 26.59 1.09
C LEU A 7 -16.21 25.07 1.29
N LYS A 8 -16.22 24.59 2.54
CA LYS A 8 -16.44 23.16 2.83
C LYS A 8 -17.84 22.72 2.41
N ALA A 9 -18.86 23.50 2.74
CA ALA A 9 -20.25 23.20 2.40
C ALA A 9 -20.45 23.16 0.87
N MET A 10 -19.93 24.16 0.16
CA MET A 10 -19.94 24.19 -1.32
C MET A 10 -19.23 22.97 -1.90
N ARG A 11 -18.04 22.64 -1.39
CA ARG A 11 -17.27 21.47 -1.83
C ARG A 11 -18.04 20.16 -1.64
N TYR A 12 -18.71 19.98 -0.50
CA TYR A 12 -19.51 18.79 -0.22
C TYR A 12 -20.74 18.70 -1.12
N ALA A 13 -21.48 19.79 -1.29
CA ALA A 13 -22.65 19.83 -2.16
C ALA A 13 -22.28 19.44 -3.61
N ARG A 14 -21.15 19.95 -4.09
CA ARG A 14 -20.68 19.66 -5.45
C ARG A 14 -20.16 18.23 -5.62
N ALA A 15 -19.48 17.69 -4.60
CA ALA A 15 -19.09 16.29 -4.59
C ALA A 15 -20.29 15.33 -4.63
N GLN A 16 -21.35 15.64 -3.87
CA GLN A 16 -22.60 14.86 -3.92
C GLN A 16 -23.25 14.93 -5.30
N ALA A 17 -23.35 16.12 -5.90
CA ALA A 17 -23.94 16.29 -7.24
C ALA A 17 -23.19 15.52 -8.34
N LEU A 18 -21.86 15.35 -8.19
CA LEU A 18 -21.02 14.64 -9.17
C LEU A 18 -20.78 13.16 -8.84
N GLY A 19 -21.27 12.67 -7.69
CA GLY A 19 -21.02 11.30 -7.24
C GLY A 19 -19.53 11.00 -6.98
N GLN A 20 -18.77 12.01 -6.53
CA GLN A 20 -17.32 11.89 -6.28
C GLN A 20 -16.96 12.34 -4.86
N PRO A 21 -15.85 11.85 -4.27
CA PRO A 21 -15.39 12.33 -2.96
C PRO A 21 -15.06 13.84 -2.95
N ALA A 22 -15.31 14.53 -1.83
CA ALA A 22 -15.12 15.98 -1.69
C ALA A 22 -13.72 16.49 -2.05
N PHE A 23 -12.67 15.69 -1.83
CA PHE A 23 -11.30 16.07 -2.16
C PHE A 23 -11.03 16.12 -3.67
N CYS A 24 -11.84 15.46 -4.51
CA CYS A 24 -11.73 15.51 -5.97
C CYS A 24 -12.12 16.88 -6.53
N ILE A 25 -13.04 17.59 -5.86
CA ILE A 25 -13.43 18.97 -6.19
C ILE A 25 -12.21 19.89 -5.99
N PHE A 26 -11.69 19.97 -4.76
CA PHE A 26 -10.37 20.50 -4.45
C PHE A 26 -9.88 20.05 -3.05
N SER A 27 -8.56 20.01 -2.87
CA SER A 27 -7.93 19.53 -1.63
C SER A 27 -8.12 20.50 -0.46
N ASN A 28 -7.87 20.05 0.77
CA ASN A 28 -7.86 20.94 1.93
C ASN A 28 -6.79 22.03 1.82
N ALA A 29 -5.66 21.75 1.14
CA ALA A 29 -4.62 22.74 0.90
C ALA A 29 -5.11 23.89 0.01
N VAL A 30 -5.89 23.59 -1.04
CA VAL A 30 -6.52 24.61 -1.88
C VAL A 30 -7.56 25.39 -1.09
N LEU A 31 -8.36 24.71 -0.27
CA LEU A 31 -9.36 25.35 0.59
C LEU A 31 -8.70 26.36 1.54
N ASP A 32 -7.63 25.95 2.21
CA ASP A 32 -6.89 26.82 3.14
C ASP A 32 -6.19 27.96 2.40
N ALA A 33 -5.68 27.71 1.18
CA ALA A 33 -5.11 28.76 0.33
C ALA A 33 -6.15 29.81 -0.10
N ILE A 34 -7.39 29.42 -0.42
CA ILE A 34 -8.48 30.37 -0.72
C ILE A 34 -8.82 31.22 0.51
N VAL A 35 -8.86 30.60 1.70
CA VAL A 35 -9.15 31.32 2.95
C VAL A 35 -8.08 32.36 3.26
N VAL A 36 -6.81 32.05 2.97
CA VAL A 36 -5.68 32.99 3.14
C VAL A 36 -5.71 34.07 2.07
N ALA A 37 -5.94 33.71 0.81
CA ALA A 37 -5.85 34.63 -0.32
C ALA A 37 -7.05 35.58 -0.45
N GLN A 38 -8.24 35.17 0.01
CA GLN A 38 -9.52 35.90 -0.12
C GLN A 38 -9.69 36.54 -1.53
N PRO A 39 -9.71 35.73 -2.59
CA PRO A 39 -9.72 36.19 -3.97
C PRO A 39 -10.92 37.10 -4.25
N ARG A 40 -10.69 38.22 -4.96
CA ARG A 40 -11.69 39.24 -5.28
C ARG A 40 -12.22 39.19 -6.71
N CYS A 41 -11.53 38.47 -7.59
CA CYS A 41 -11.94 38.26 -8.97
C CYS A 41 -11.44 36.91 -9.48
N GLU A 42 -11.89 36.48 -10.67
CA GLU A 42 -11.43 35.23 -11.26
C GLU A 42 -9.91 35.22 -11.52
N SER A 43 -9.32 36.37 -11.84
CA SER A 43 -7.88 36.53 -12.02
C SER A 43 -7.08 36.11 -10.77
N ASP A 44 -7.60 36.40 -9.57
CA ASP A 44 -6.96 36.04 -8.30
C ASP A 44 -6.97 34.52 -8.05
N LEU A 45 -7.95 33.80 -8.61
CA LEU A 45 -8.04 32.34 -8.47
C LEU A 45 -6.90 31.63 -9.20
N PHE A 46 -6.39 32.20 -10.29
CA PHE A 46 -5.25 31.63 -11.04
C PHE A 46 -3.95 31.66 -10.24
N ALA A 47 -3.83 32.55 -9.25
CA ALA A 47 -2.67 32.59 -8.36
C ALA A 47 -2.70 31.48 -7.29
N ILE A 48 -3.82 30.78 -7.11
CA ILE A 48 -3.96 29.74 -6.08
C ILE A 48 -3.48 28.39 -6.61
N LYS A 49 -2.34 27.93 -6.09
CA LYS A 49 -1.74 26.64 -6.44
C LYS A 49 -2.73 25.49 -6.21
N GLY A 50 -3.14 24.82 -7.31
CA GLY A 50 -4.09 23.70 -7.29
C GLY A 50 -5.48 24.03 -7.86
N LEU A 51 -5.74 25.30 -8.21
CA LEU A 51 -6.89 25.74 -9.03
C LEU A 51 -6.42 25.97 -10.47
N GLY A 52 -6.53 24.94 -11.32
CA GLY A 52 -6.25 25.08 -12.76
C GLY A 52 -7.41 25.73 -13.52
N THR A 53 -7.14 26.16 -14.76
CA THR A 53 -8.12 26.78 -15.69
C THR A 53 -9.44 26.02 -15.76
N GLY A 54 -9.41 24.69 -15.87
CA GLY A 54 -10.61 23.86 -15.94
C GLY A 54 -11.44 23.88 -14.65
N LYS A 55 -10.80 23.95 -13.47
CA LYS A 55 -11.53 24.06 -12.20
C LYS A 55 -12.11 25.46 -12.03
N ILE A 56 -11.35 26.51 -12.36
CA ILE A 56 -11.81 27.90 -12.30
C ILE A 56 -13.03 28.10 -13.21
N SER A 57 -12.98 27.59 -14.44
CA SER A 57 -14.14 27.65 -15.36
C SER A 57 -15.38 26.93 -14.81
N GLN A 58 -15.21 25.83 -14.09
CA GLN A 58 -16.33 25.06 -13.55
C GLN A 58 -16.90 25.63 -12.26
N MET A 59 -16.07 26.15 -11.35
CA MET A 59 -16.48 26.50 -9.98
C MET A 59 -15.95 27.85 -9.45
N GLY A 60 -15.30 28.65 -10.28
CA GLY A 60 -14.73 29.94 -9.89
C GLY A 60 -15.80 30.91 -9.35
N ALA A 61 -16.94 31.00 -10.02
CA ALA A 61 -18.08 31.80 -9.57
C ALA A 61 -18.61 31.37 -8.18
N ASP A 62 -18.65 30.06 -7.89
CA ASP A 62 -19.11 29.56 -6.59
C ASP A 62 -18.08 29.85 -5.47
N ILE A 63 -16.79 29.80 -5.78
CA ILE A 63 -15.71 30.17 -4.84
C ILE A 63 -15.79 31.66 -4.52
N LEU A 64 -15.94 32.53 -5.52
CA LEU A 64 -16.05 33.98 -5.32
C LEU A 64 -17.32 34.35 -4.56
N ARG A 65 -18.42 33.60 -4.75
CA ARG A 65 -19.65 33.74 -3.96
C ARG A 65 -19.41 33.42 -2.48
N CYS A 66 -18.64 32.37 -2.17
CA CYS A 66 -18.24 32.07 -0.79
C CYS A 66 -17.40 33.21 -0.19
N CYS A 67 -16.59 33.89 -1.01
CA CYS A 67 -15.80 35.07 -0.61
C CYS A 67 -16.62 36.37 -0.44
N GLY A 68 -17.94 36.34 -0.62
CA GLY A 68 -18.82 37.50 -0.40
C GLY A 68 -18.93 38.44 -1.60
N ILE A 69 -18.61 37.97 -2.81
CA ILE A 69 -18.60 38.79 -4.03
C ILE A 69 -19.86 38.51 -4.82
N ALA A 70 -20.81 39.45 -4.77
CA ALA A 70 -22.06 39.38 -5.50
C ALA A 70 -21.92 40.09 -6.85
N GLY A 71 -21.96 39.35 -7.96
CA GLY A 71 -22.04 39.95 -9.29
C GLY A 71 -21.73 39.05 -10.49
N SER A 72 -22.67 38.17 -10.86
CA SER A 72 -23.17 37.92 -12.25
C SER A 72 -23.99 36.62 -12.29
N ALA A 73 -24.99 36.60 -13.17
CA ALA A 73 -26.19 35.75 -13.20
C ALA A 73 -25.96 34.20 -13.19
N PRO A 74 -26.98 33.40 -12.82
CA PRO A 74 -26.88 31.94 -12.78
C PRO A 74 -26.88 31.33 -14.19
N LEU A 75 -25.89 30.48 -14.50
CA LEU A 75 -26.01 29.51 -15.59
C LEU A 75 -26.63 28.22 -15.06
N LEU A 76 -27.61 27.75 -15.83
CA LEU A 76 -28.56 26.66 -15.60
C LEU A 76 -27.98 25.35 -15.01
N PRO A 77 -28.81 24.55 -14.32
CA PRO A 77 -28.41 23.24 -13.80
C PRO A 77 -28.13 22.25 -14.95
N PRO A 78 -27.13 21.37 -14.83
CA PRO A 78 -27.00 20.23 -15.72
C PRO A 78 -28.03 19.15 -15.33
N ALA A 79 -29.28 19.39 -15.70
CA ALA A 79 -30.25 18.34 -15.96
C ALA A 79 -30.24 18.08 -17.48
N GLN A 80 -29.44 17.07 -17.88
CA GLN A 80 -29.48 16.27 -19.12
C GLN A 80 -28.06 15.95 -19.62
N LEU A 81 -27.38 15.04 -18.91
CA LEU A 81 -26.48 14.03 -19.48
C LEU A 81 -26.18 12.99 -18.38
N LYS A 82 -27.22 12.25 -18.00
CA LYS A 82 -27.21 10.85 -17.49
C LYS A 82 -28.61 10.49 -16.99
N HIS A 83 -29.56 10.51 -17.93
CA HIS A 83 -30.91 9.97 -17.75
C HIS A 83 -31.24 9.00 -18.89
N ALA A 84 -30.36 8.00 -19.08
CA ALA A 84 -30.60 6.87 -19.99
C ALA A 84 -30.20 5.51 -19.41
N ALA A 85 -29.70 5.43 -18.17
CA ALA A 85 -29.21 4.15 -17.61
C ALA A 85 -29.75 3.79 -16.21
N TYR A 86 -30.47 4.67 -15.52
CA TYR A 86 -30.84 4.45 -14.10
C TYR A 86 -32.34 4.43 -13.79
N GLN A 87 -33.22 4.62 -14.78
CA GLN A 87 -34.69 4.52 -14.61
C GLN A 87 -35.29 3.30 -15.32
N ARG A 88 -34.71 2.12 -15.12
CA ARG A 88 -35.38 0.84 -15.45
C ARG A 88 -35.58 -0.13 -14.28
N LEU A 89 -35.20 0.23 -13.06
CA LEU A 89 -35.45 -0.61 -11.89
C LEU A 89 -35.84 0.26 -10.69
N ASN A 90 -37.17 0.39 -10.48
CA ASN A 90 -37.87 0.69 -9.22
C ASN A 90 -37.56 2.05 -8.55
N GLY A 91 -38.46 3.01 -8.34
CA GLY A 91 -39.91 2.93 -8.14
C GLY A 91 -40.26 3.01 -6.64
N LEU A 92 -40.55 4.23 -6.15
CA LEU A 92 -41.27 4.58 -4.90
C LEU A 92 -40.48 4.37 -3.57
N GLY A 93 -40.46 5.26 -2.56
CA GLY A 93 -41.22 6.46 -2.24
C GLY A 93 -40.66 7.17 -0.97
N ASN A 94 -41.19 8.36 -0.72
CA ASN A 94 -40.81 9.39 0.27
C ASN A 94 -40.78 8.99 1.77
N ALA A 95 -39.89 9.64 2.53
CA ALA A 95 -40.18 10.25 3.85
C ALA A 95 -39.08 11.27 4.25
N GLY A 96 -39.47 12.48 4.66
CA GLY A 96 -38.58 13.61 4.97
C GLY A 96 -37.97 13.61 6.40
N PRO A 97 -37.02 14.51 6.70
CA PRO A 97 -36.32 14.55 7.98
C PRO A 97 -36.90 15.58 8.97
N PRO A 98 -36.86 15.33 10.30
CA PRO A 98 -36.99 16.37 11.33
C PRO A 98 -35.61 16.83 11.88
N PRO A 99 -35.56 17.91 12.70
CA PRO A 99 -34.50 18.92 12.66
C PRO A 99 -33.38 18.77 13.72
N LYS A 100 -32.33 19.60 13.53
CA LYS A 100 -31.15 19.78 14.39
C LYS A 100 -31.47 20.58 15.66
N VAL A 101 -30.81 20.23 16.77
CA VAL A 101 -30.68 21.07 17.97
C VAL A 101 -29.22 21.45 18.20
N ALA A 102 -29.05 22.62 18.81
CA ALA A 102 -27.90 23.51 18.80
C ALA A 102 -26.73 23.15 19.73
N ARG A 103 -25.53 23.50 19.23
CA ARG A 103 -24.43 24.28 19.83
C ARG A 103 -24.39 24.46 21.37
N THR A 104 -23.21 24.19 21.95
CA THR A 104 -22.50 25.09 22.88
C THR A 104 -21.00 24.75 22.93
N GLN A 105 -20.14 25.75 22.69
CA GLN A 105 -18.78 25.81 23.26
C GLN A 105 -18.85 26.56 24.61
N PRO A 106 -17.76 26.64 25.40
CA PRO A 106 -16.79 27.74 25.19
C PRO A 106 -15.31 27.39 25.55
N SER A 107 -14.39 28.25 25.02
CA SER A 107 -13.20 28.87 25.67
C SER A 107 -12.16 27.99 26.40
N SER A 108 -10.84 28.23 26.42
CA SER A 108 -9.95 29.30 25.95
C SER A 108 -8.52 28.96 26.37
N SER A 109 -7.54 29.48 25.61
CA SER A 109 -6.20 29.96 26.02
C SER A 109 -5.34 29.21 27.06
N ALA A 110 -4.10 28.89 26.68
CA ALA A 110 -2.91 29.62 27.14
C ALA A 110 -1.63 29.08 26.49
N ALA A 111 -0.71 29.99 26.19
CA ALA A 111 0.59 29.78 25.57
C ALA A 111 1.70 29.73 26.67
N PRO A 112 2.99 29.49 26.33
CA PRO A 112 3.94 28.72 27.15
C PRO A 112 5.03 29.58 27.81
N PRO A 113 5.98 28.95 28.52
CA PRO A 113 7.35 29.49 28.54
C PRO A 113 8.46 28.44 28.30
N SER A 114 9.29 28.75 27.30
CA SER A 114 10.74 29.02 27.34
C SER A 114 11.72 28.20 28.21
N LEU A 115 12.70 27.61 27.49
CA LEU A 115 14.16 27.65 27.69
C LEU A 115 14.76 27.23 29.05
N ARG A 116 15.63 26.21 29.04
CA ARG A 116 17.07 26.36 29.33
C ARG A 116 17.90 25.09 29.10
N THR A 117 19.11 25.38 28.64
CA THR A 117 20.35 24.59 28.45
C THR A 117 20.92 24.02 29.76
N CYS A 118 21.53 22.83 29.70
CA CYS A 118 22.99 22.58 29.85
C CYS A 118 23.33 21.12 30.23
N ALA A 119 24.36 20.61 29.54
CA ALA A 119 25.52 19.88 30.04
C ALA A 119 25.39 18.48 30.71
N THR A 120 25.94 17.50 29.98
CA THR A 120 26.96 16.51 30.39
C THR A 120 26.84 15.81 31.75
N ILE A 121 26.58 14.50 31.74
CA ILE A 121 27.05 13.55 32.75
C ILE A 121 27.58 12.29 32.05
N GLY A 122 28.80 11.91 32.41
CA GLY A 122 29.47 10.70 31.99
C GLY A 122 29.10 9.47 32.82
N THR A 123 29.25 8.34 32.14
CA THR A 123 29.75 7.02 32.58
C THR A 123 29.09 6.25 33.74
N SER A 124 28.81 4.98 33.36
CA SER A 124 28.93 3.73 34.12
C SER A 124 27.79 3.33 35.06
N ALA A 125 27.10 2.24 34.70
CA ALA A 125 26.79 1.15 35.61
C ALA A 125 26.35 -0.11 34.84
N THR A 126 27.13 -1.16 35.02
CA THR A 126 26.90 -2.57 34.70
C THR A 126 25.76 -3.18 35.53
N ALA A 127 24.87 -3.98 34.92
CA ALA A 127 24.11 -5.05 35.59
C ALA A 127 23.53 -5.98 34.51
N ALA A 128 24.13 -7.17 34.32
CA ALA A 128 23.75 -8.43 34.96
C ALA A 128 22.51 -9.06 34.32
N ALA A 129 22.79 -10.10 33.53
CA ALA A 129 21.84 -10.94 32.84
C ALA A 129 21.01 -11.81 33.80
N THR A 130 19.72 -11.92 33.52
CA THR A 130 18.87 -13.01 34.01
C THR A 130 17.93 -13.44 32.90
N SER A 131 18.10 -14.71 32.51
CA SER A 131 17.37 -15.44 31.48
C SER A 131 15.92 -15.72 31.88
N SER A 132 14.99 -15.54 30.94
CA SER A 132 13.64 -16.13 30.96
C SER A 132 13.06 -16.19 29.54
N PRO A 133 12.12 -17.12 29.26
CA PRO A 133 12.18 -18.00 28.11
C PRO A 133 11.67 -17.37 26.81
N ALA A 134 12.40 -17.64 25.73
CA ALA A 134 12.06 -17.27 24.38
C ALA A 134 10.73 -17.90 23.94
N VAL A 135 9.77 -17.06 23.56
CA VAL A 135 8.67 -17.46 22.69
C VAL A 135 9.27 -17.73 21.33
N ALA A 136 9.33 -19.02 20.96
CA ALA A 136 9.93 -19.50 19.73
C ALA A 136 9.28 -18.85 18.49
N ALA A 137 9.96 -17.88 17.90
CA ALA A 137 9.80 -17.55 16.50
C ALA A 137 10.54 -18.61 15.70
N SER A 138 9.81 -19.62 15.22
CA SER A 138 10.34 -20.68 14.37
C SER A 138 10.81 -20.09 13.04
N ALA A 139 12.10 -19.87 12.91
CA ALA A 139 12.72 -19.43 11.67
C ALA A 139 13.72 -20.50 11.21
N GLY A 140 13.16 -21.57 10.67
CA GLY A 140 13.83 -22.46 9.72
C GLY A 140 13.33 -22.16 8.30
N PRO A 141 13.82 -22.86 7.26
CA PRO A 141 13.15 -22.88 5.96
C PRO A 141 11.67 -23.14 6.20
N ALA A 142 10.78 -22.30 5.64
CA ALA A 142 9.34 -22.41 5.89
C ALA A 142 8.92 -23.87 5.69
N ALA A 143 8.39 -24.49 6.74
CA ALA A 143 8.09 -25.91 6.76
C ALA A 143 7.35 -26.33 5.49
N MET A 144 7.74 -27.46 4.90
CA MET A 144 7.04 -28.02 3.75
C MET A 144 5.56 -28.17 4.08
N VAL A 145 4.71 -27.76 3.14
CA VAL A 145 3.26 -27.91 3.30
C VAL A 145 2.90 -29.29 2.78
N GLU A 146 2.40 -30.16 3.66
CA GLU A 146 1.99 -31.49 3.26
C GLU A 146 0.60 -31.47 2.63
N LYS A 147 0.39 -32.27 1.58
CA LYS A 147 -0.92 -32.38 0.91
C LYS A 147 -2.04 -32.74 1.90
N ALA A 148 -1.75 -33.60 2.87
CA ALA A 148 -2.72 -34.07 3.88
C ALA A 148 -3.19 -32.96 4.85
N SER A 149 -2.46 -31.85 4.94
CA SER A 149 -2.81 -30.72 5.82
C SER A 149 -3.83 -29.75 5.19
N LEU A 150 -4.06 -29.85 3.88
CA LEU A 150 -5.01 -28.98 3.19
C LEU A 150 -6.44 -29.47 3.40
N ASN A 151 -7.35 -28.53 3.62
CA ASN A 151 -8.78 -28.84 3.57
C ASN A 151 -9.24 -29.13 2.13
N ALA A 152 -10.44 -29.68 1.96
CA ALA A 152 -10.96 -30.08 0.65
C ALA A 152 -11.04 -28.91 -0.36
N GLU A 153 -11.39 -27.71 0.12
CA GLU A 153 -11.49 -26.49 -0.70
C GLU A 153 -10.11 -26.07 -1.22
N GLN A 154 -9.12 -25.98 -0.34
CA GLN A 154 -7.73 -25.68 -0.67
C GLN A 154 -7.14 -26.72 -1.62
N LEU A 155 -7.38 -28.00 -1.35
CA LEU A 155 -6.91 -29.09 -2.20
C LEU A 155 -7.50 -29.00 -3.62
N GLY A 156 -8.81 -28.76 -3.74
CA GLY A 156 -9.47 -28.60 -5.04
C GLY A 156 -8.89 -27.46 -5.87
N PHE A 157 -8.64 -26.30 -5.25
CA PHE A 157 -8.00 -25.16 -5.92
C PHE A 157 -6.52 -25.41 -6.24
N ALA A 158 -5.79 -26.10 -5.36
CA ALA A 158 -4.42 -26.51 -5.65
C ALA A 158 -4.36 -27.41 -6.89
N GLU A 159 -5.25 -28.39 -7.00
CA GLU A 159 -5.27 -29.30 -8.15
C GLU A 159 -5.58 -28.58 -9.47
N GLN A 160 -6.45 -27.56 -9.46
CA GLN A 160 -6.70 -26.73 -10.64
C GLN A 160 -5.43 -25.99 -11.08
N ALA A 161 -4.74 -25.33 -10.15
CA ALA A 161 -3.48 -24.66 -10.43
C ALA A 161 -2.43 -25.66 -10.95
N LEU A 162 -2.32 -26.84 -10.32
CA LEU A 162 -1.33 -27.85 -10.68
C LEU A 162 -1.60 -28.54 -12.04
N ARG A 163 -2.82 -28.43 -12.58
CA ARG A 163 -3.17 -28.88 -13.94
C ARG A 163 -2.83 -27.86 -15.04
N GLY A 164 -2.32 -26.69 -14.67
CA GLY A 164 -1.94 -25.65 -15.63
C GLY A 164 -3.00 -24.57 -15.86
N SER A 165 -4.11 -24.58 -15.13
CA SER A 165 -5.13 -23.53 -15.25
C SER A 165 -4.62 -22.18 -14.74
N ASN A 166 -5.02 -21.10 -15.41
CA ASN A 166 -4.86 -19.75 -14.90
C ASN A 166 -5.85 -19.54 -13.75
N VAL A 167 -5.36 -19.21 -12.55
CA VAL A 167 -6.19 -19.10 -11.35
C VAL A 167 -6.00 -17.77 -10.64
N PHE A 168 -7.07 -17.27 -10.03
CA PHE A 168 -7.06 -16.14 -9.10
C PHE A 168 -7.51 -16.62 -7.72
N ILE A 169 -6.55 -16.78 -6.81
CA ILE A 169 -6.79 -17.22 -5.44
C ILE A 169 -7.09 -15.99 -4.57
N SER A 170 -8.29 -15.96 -4.02
CA SER A 170 -8.74 -14.88 -3.14
C SER A 170 -9.46 -15.43 -1.91
N GLY A 171 -9.87 -14.54 -1.02
CA GLY A 171 -10.56 -14.87 0.22
C GLY A 171 -10.19 -13.91 1.34
N ALA A 172 -10.97 -13.93 2.42
CA ALA A 172 -10.79 -13.03 3.55
C ALA A 172 -9.48 -13.30 4.33
N ALA A 173 -9.22 -12.50 5.36
CA ALA A 173 -8.13 -12.78 6.28
C ALA A 173 -8.38 -14.12 7.00
N GLY A 174 -7.31 -14.90 7.21
CA GLY A 174 -7.39 -16.15 7.99
C GLY A 174 -7.87 -17.40 7.25
N VAL A 175 -8.22 -17.33 5.97
CA VAL A 175 -8.65 -18.50 5.16
C VAL A 175 -7.51 -19.36 4.60
N GLY A 176 -6.25 -19.04 4.95
CA GLY A 176 -5.10 -19.85 4.56
C GLY A 176 -4.57 -19.60 3.15
N LYS A 177 -4.86 -18.45 2.52
CA LYS A 177 -4.33 -18.07 1.19
C LYS A 177 -2.83 -18.33 1.06
N SER A 178 -2.02 -17.74 1.94
CA SER A 178 -0.56 -17.88 1.89
C SER A 178 -0.08 -19.32 2.11
N TYR A 179 -0.85 -20.13 2.86
CA TYR A 179 -0.55 -21.54 3.07
C TYR A 179 -0.76 -22.35 1.78
N LEU A 180 -1.92 -22.16 1.13
CA LEU A 180 -2.22 -22.73 -0.17
C LEU A 180 -1.21 -22.30 -1.25
N THR A 181 -0.87 -21.00 -1.29
CA THR A 181 0.11 -20.48 -2.25
C THR A 181 1.47 -21.15 -2.10
N ARG A 182 1.95 -21.32 -0.85
CA ARG A 182 3.22 -22.03 -0.58
C ARG A 182 3.17 -23.47 -1.06
N PHE A 183 2.08 -24.19 -0.79
CA PHE A 183 1.91 -25.55 -1.29
C PHE A 183 1.98 -25.62 -2.82
N ILE A 184 1.24 -24.75 -3.52
CA ILE A 184 1.22 -24.71 -4.98
C ILE A 184 2.61 -24.42 -5.53
N ILE A 185 3.31 -23.42 -5.00
CA ILE A 185 4.69 -23.08 -5.41
C ILE A 185 5.62 -24.27 -5.18
N GLN A 186 5.59 -24.91 -4.01
CA GLN A 186 6.43 -26.08 -3.70
C GLN A 186 6.22 -27.20 -4.73
N GLN A 187 4.97 -27.52 -5.06
CA GLN A 187 4.65 -28.57 -6.02
C GLN A 187 5.02 -28.19 -7.46
N LEU A 188 4.89 -26.92 -7.83
CA LEU A 188 5.26 -26.44 -9.16
C LEU A 188 6.77 -26.36 -9.36
N GLU A 189 7.54 -25.97 -8.34
CA GLU A 189 9.00 -25.97 -8.41
C GLU A 189 9.57 -27.40 -8.56
N VAL A 190 8.93 -28.40 -7.94
CA VAL A 190 9.28 -29.81 -8.16
C VAL A 190 8.98 -30.25 -9.59
N ARG A 191 7.84 -29.83 -10.16
CA ARG A 191 7.41 -30.21 -11.52
C ARG A 191 8.13 -29.43 -12.62
N LYS A 192 8.53 -28.19 -12.35
CA LYS A 192 9.03 -27.19 -13.31
C LYS A 192 10.21 -26.41 -12.73
N PRO A 193 11.30 -27.09 -12.34
CA PRO A 193 12.41 -26.46 -11.62
C PRO A 193 13.00 -25.30 -12.40
N GLY A 194 13.10 -24.13 -11.77
CA GLY A 194 13.69 -22.92 -12.36
C GLY A 194 12.83 -22.23 -13.41
N LYS A 195 11.58 -22.66 -13.62
CA LYS A 195 10.63 -22.08 -14.57
C LYS A 195 9.41 -21.41 -13.91
N VAL A 196 9.38 -21.37 -12.58
CA VAL A 196 8.36 -20.68 -11.79
C VAL A 196 8.90 -19.34 -11.34
N ALA A 197 8.25 -18.26 -11.75
CA ALA A 197 8.57 -16.90 -11.31
C ALA A 197 7.62 -16.50 -10.19
N VAL A 198 8.13 -16.44 -8.96
CA VAL A 198 7.36 -15.97 -7.80
C VAL A 198 7.54 -14.46 -7.62
N THR A 199 6.45 -13.71 -7.70
CA THR A 199 6.50 -12.24 -7.70
C THR A 199 5.43 -11.57 -6.84
N ALA A 200 5.68 -10.32 -6.46
CA ALA A 200 4.69 -9.42 -5.87
C ALA A 200 4.92 -7.95 -6.29
N PRO A 201 3.94 -7.05 -6.16
CA PRO A 201 4.10 -5.63 -6.48
C PRO A 201 5.13 -4.89 -5.59
N THR A 202 5.23 -5.26 -4.32
CA THR A 202 6.12 -4.60 -3.34
C THR A 202 7.27 -5.49 -2.92
N GLY A 203 8.40 -4.88 -2.51
CA GLY A 203 9.58 -5.62 -2.06
C GLY A 203 9.34 -6.42 -0.79
N ILE A 204 8.53 -5.89 0.14
CA ILE A 204 8.19 -6.59 1.39
C ILE A 204 7.37 -7.85 1.10
N ALA A 205 6.31 -7.74 0.29
CA ALA A 205 5.49 -8.88 -0.10
C ALA A 205 6.31 -9.93 -0.87
N ALA A 206 7.15 -9.49 -1.83
CA ALA A 206 8.01 -10.38 -2.60
C ALA A 206 8.97 -11.17 -1.69
N SER A 207 9.54 -10.51 -0.68
CA SER A 207 10.44 -11.14 0.28
C SER A 207 9.73 -12.19 1.15
N HIS A 208 8.47 -11.97 1.54
CA HIS A 208 7.68 -12.94 2.32
C HIS A 208 7.38 -14.25 1.57
N ILE A 209 7.34 -14.20 0.24
CA ILE A 209 7.14 -15.37 -0.63
C ILE A 209 8.45 -15.86 -1.25
N GLN A 210 9.60 -15.39 -0.76
CA GLN A 210 10.94 -15.71 -1.28
C GLN A 210 11.08 -15.46 -2.80
N GLY A 211 10.33 -14.48 -3.31
CA GLY A 211 10.30 -14.10 -4.71
C GLY A 211 10.99 -12.76 -4.98
N SER A 212 10.69 -12.19 -6.13
CA SER A 212 11.16 -10.86 -6.54
C SER A 212 10.00 -9.91 -6.81
N THR A 213 10.26 -8.61 -6.97
CA THR A 213 9.16 -7.73 -7.40
C THR A 213 8.79 -8.01 -8.86
N ILE A 214 7.50 -7.92 -9.21
CA ILE A 214 7.04 -8.07 -10.60
C ILE A 214 7.75 -7.08 -11.55
N HIS A 215 8.08 -5.90 -11.02
CA HIS A 215 8.86 -4.86 -11.69
C HIS A 215 10.27 -5.32 -12.06
N SER A 216 10.95 -5.98 -11.13
CA SER A 216 12.31 -6.51 -11.32
C SER A 216 12.30 -7.72 -12.25
N PHE A 217 11.40 -8.67 -12.03
CA PHE A 217 11.19 -9.82 -12.91
C PHE A 217 10.93 -9.36 -14.35
N GLY A 218 9.92 -8.52 -14.54
CA GLY A 218 9.45 -8.06 -15.85
C GLY A 218 10.44 -7.15 -16.58
N GLY A 219 11.45 -6.59 -15.89
CA GLY A 219 12.45 -5.71 -16.51
C GLY A 219 11.94 -4.29 -16.82
N ILE A 220 10.78 -3.91 -16.28
CA ILE A 220 10.06 -2.67 -16.59
C ILE A 220 10.54 -1.44 -15.79
N GLY A 221 11.45 -1.62 -14.83
CA GLY A 221 11.87 -0.57 -13.90
C GLY A 221 10.71 -0.10 -13.03
N LEU A 222 10.36 1.19 -13.08
CA LEU A 222 9.26 1.72 -12.27
C LEU A 222 7.86 1.34 -12.80
N GLY A 223 7.75 0.72 -13.98
CA GLY A 223 6.47 0.34 -14.56
C GLY A 223 5.56 1.53 -14.93
N LYS A 224 6.14 2.72 -15.12
CA LYS A 224 5.43 3.95 -15.47
C LYS A 224 5.52 4.24 -16.95
N GLY A 225 4.45 4.81 -17.50
CA GLY A 225 4.35 5.22 -18.90
C GLY A 225 3.52 4.24 -19.73
N PRO A 226 3.36 4.52 -21.02
CA PRO A 226 2.55 3.70 -21.91
C PRO A 226 3.20 2.34 -22.17
N ALA A 227 2.38 1.32 -22.42
CA ALA A 227 2.83 -0.07 -22.59
C ALA A 227 3.94 -0.24 -23.65
N HIS A 228 3.87 0.50 -24.78
CA HIS A 228 4.89 0.42 -25.84
C HIS A 228 6.29 0.85 -25.36
N LYS A 229 6.40 1.83 -24.45
CA LYS A 229 7.69 2.26 -23.88
C LYS A 229 8.26 1.22 -22.93
N LEU A 230 7.40 0.59 -22.14
CA LEU A 230 7.81 -0.52 -21.28
C LEU A 230 8.27 -1.72 -22.12
N LEU A 231 7.56 -2.00 -23.21
CA LEU A 231 7.93 -3.04 -24.17
C LEU A 231 9.31 -2.77 -24.80
N GLU A 232 9.52 -1.58 -25.40
CA GLU A 232 10.82 -1.18 -25.98
C GLU A 232 11.97 -1.40 -24.99
N LYS A 233 11.77 -0.98 -23.74
CA LYS A 233 12.75 -1.15 -22.67
C LYS A 233 13.05 -2.62 -22.37
N VAL A 234 12.03 -3.46 -22.29
CA VAL A 234 12.21 -4.89 -22.00
C VAL A 234 12.87 -5.59 -23.18
N MET A 235 12.44 -5.32 -24.42
CA MET A 235 13.01 -5.91 -25.62
C MET A 235 14.48 -5.51 -25.84
N GLY A 236 14.87 -4.31 -25.40
CA GLY A 236 16.28 -3.88 -25.37
C GLY A 236 17.13 -4.58 -24.30
N ASN A 237 16.53 -5.30 -23.36
CA ASN A 237 17.21 -5.98 -22.26
C ASN A 237 17.20 -7.51 -22.46
N ARG A 238 18.29 -8.05 -23.03
CA ARG A 238 18.43 -9.49 -23.30
C ARG A 238 18.17 -10.38 -22.09
N ALA A 239 18.60 -9.95 -20.89
CA ALA A 239 18.38 -10.72 -19.67
C ALA A 239 16.89 -10.73 -19.27
N ALA A 240 16.17 -9.64 -19.47
CA ALA A 240 14.72 -9.59 -19.23
C ALA A 240 13.95 -10.43 -20.25
N VAL A 241 14.29 -10.32 -21.54
CA VAL A 241 13.70 -11.16 -22.60
C VAL A 241 13.91 -12.64 -22.30
N SER A 242 15.14 -13.04 -21.93
CA SER A 242 15.44 -14.43 -21.57
C SER A 242 14.59 -14.93 -20.40
N ARG A 243 14.36 -14.11 -19.36
CA ARG A 243 13.45 -14.48 -18.26
C ARG A 243 12.02 -14.73 -18.75
N TRP A 244 11.50 -13.87 -19.63
CA TRP A 244 10.17 -14.04 -20.21
C TRP A 244 10.07 -15.27 -21.14
N GLN A 245 11.14 -15.61 -21.84
CA GLN A 245 11.19 -16.82 -22.68
C GLN A 245 11.25 -18.11 -21.86
N ASN A 246 11.94 -18.08 -20.72
CA ASN A 246 12.17 -19.27 -19.90
C ASN A 246 11.06 -19.55 -18.87
N VAL A 247 10.31 -18.53 -18.45
CA VAL A 247 9.22 -18.72 -17.48
C VAL A 247 8.07 -19.54 -18.07
N GLU A 248 7.54 -20.48 -17.28
CA GLU A 248 6.33 -21.24 -17.62
C GLU A 248 5.16 -20.90 -16.68
N VAL A 249 5.45 -20.51 -15.44
CA VAL A 249 4.45 -20.11 -14.45
C VAL A 249 4.84 -18.77 -13.85
N LEU A 250 3.94 -17.80 -13.87
CA LEU A 250 4.08 -16.52 -13.19
C LEU A 250 3.10 -16.45 -12.02
N VAL A 251 3.65 -16.41 -10.81
CA VAL A 251 2.90 -16.21 -9.58
C VAL A 251 2.97 -14.73 -9.20
N ILE A 252 1.82 -14.09 -8.97
CA ILE A 252 1.72 -12.69 -8.54
C ILE A 252 0.93 -12.63 -7.25
N ASP A 253 1.61 -12.50 -6.11
CA ASP A 253 0.98 -12.24 -4.82
C ASP A 253 0.66 -10.75 -4.64
N GLU A 254 -0.33 -10.45 -3.81
CA GLU A 254 -0.89 -9.10 -3.62
C GLU A 254 -1.29 -8.39 -4.92
N VAL A 255 -1.96 -9.12 -5.83
CA VAL A 255 -2.43 -8.60 -7.13
C VAL A 255 -3.38 -7.40 -7.02
N SER A 256 -3.97 -7.15 -5.83
CA SER A 256 -4.80 -5.97 -5.57
C SER A 256 -4.06 -4.65 -5.73
N MET A 257 -2.73 -4.66 -5.57
CA MET A 257 -1.88 -3.47 -5.73
C MET A 257 -1.41 -3.26 -7.18
N LEU A 258 -1.79 -4.13 -8.11
CA LEU A 258 -1.49 -4.02 -9.53
C LEU A 258 -2.63 -3.29 -10.26
N ASP A 259 -2.29 -2.28 -11.06
CA ASP A 259 -3.29 -1.58 -11.87
C ASP A 259 -3.50 -2.22 -13.25
N SER A 260 -4.62 -1.87 -13.88
CA SER A 260 -5.04 -2.39 -15.19
C SER A 260 -4.00 -2.18 -16.28
N ASN A 261 -3.39 -0.98 -16.33
CA ASN A 261 -2.45 -0.60 -17.39
C ASN A 261 -1.15 -1.39 -17.28
N LEU A 262 -0.68 -1.61 -16.06
CA LEU A 262 0.49 -2.42 -15.79
C LEU A 262 0.24 -3.89 -16.12
N PHE A 263 -0.95 -4.43 -15.78
CA PHE A 263 -1.32 -5.79 -16.18
C PHE A 263 -1.34 -5.95 -17.72
N ASP A 264 -1.94 -4.99 -18.44
CA ASP A 264 -1.96 -4.98 -19.90
C ASP A 264 -0.55 -4.91 -20.52
N ALA A 265 0.32 -4.09 -19.94
CA ALA A 265 1.70 -3.98 -20.39
C ALA A 265 2.47 -5.29 -20.20
N LEU A 266 2.29 -5.96 -19.06
CA LEU A 266 2.92 -7.26 -18.80
C LEU A 266 2.44 -8.34 -19.78
N GLU A 267 1.16 -8.34 -20.11
CA GLU A 267 0.58 -9.29 -21.08
C GLU A 267 1.17 -9.09 -22.49
N LEU A 268 1.25 -7.83 -22.93
CA LEU A 268 1.88 -7.46 -24.19
C LEU A 268 3.36 -7.86 -24.22
N ILE A 269 4.10 -7.55 -23.15
CA ILE A 269 5.51 -7.92 -23.01
C ILE A 269 5.69 -9.43 -23.11
N ALA A 270 4.86 -10.21 -22.41
CA ALA A 270 4.95 -11.66 -22.42
C ALA A 270 4.72 -12.24 -23.82
N ARG A 271 3.69 -11.79 -24.55
CA ARG A 271 3.44 -12.20 -25.94
C ARG A 271 4.62 -11.87 -26.86
N THR A 272 5.10 -10.64 -26.81
CA THR A 272 6.18 -10.18 -27.70
C THR A 272 7.51 -10.84 -27.40
N ALA A 273 7.92 -10.92 -26.13
CA ALA A 273 9.19 -11.53 -25.74
C ALA A 273 9.26 -13.03 -26.07
N ARG A 274 8.11 -13.72 -26.03
CA ARG A 274 7.98 -15.15 -26.34
C ARG A 274 7.65 -15.44 -27.80
N GLY A 275 7.34 -14.42 -28.60
CA GLY A 275 6.88 -14.61 -29.99
C GLY A 275 5.60 -15.43 -30.08
N SER A 276 4.72 -15.34 -29.09
CA SER A 276 3.51 -16.18 -28.98
C SER A 276 2.26 -15.32 -28.96
N HIS A 277 1.23 -15.75 -29.70
CA HIS A 277 -0.10 -15.15 -29.69
C HIS A 277 -1.00 -15.71 -28.59
N GLU A 278 -0.54 -16.70 -27.84
CA GLU A 278 -1.27 -17.23 -26.70
C GLU A 278 -1.42 -16.17 -25.61
N ARG A 279 -2.45 -16.33 -24.77
CA ARG A 279 -2.71 -15.47 -23.60
C ARG A 279 -1.46 -15.38 -22.75
N PHE A 280 -1.00 -14.17 -22.44
CA PHE A 280 0.22 -13.94 -21.68
C PHE A 280 1.46 -14.67 -22.26
N GLY A 281 1.49 -14.88 -23.58
CA GLY A 281 2.52 -15.64 -24.29
C GLY A 281 2.56 -17.14 -23.98
N GLY A 282 1.49 -17.71 -23.40
CA GLY A 282 1.44 -19.12 -22.98
C GLY A 282 1.98 -19.36 -21.56
N VAL A 283 2.24 -18.30 -20.80
CA VAL A 283 2.65 -18.40 -19.39
C VAL A 283 1.42 -18.66 -18.53
N GLN A 284 1.48 -19.66 -17.66
CA GLN A 284 0.44 -19.91 -16.68
C GLN A 284 0.43 -18.79 -15.62
N LEU A 285 -0.74 -18.24 -15.32
CA LEU A 285 -0.94 -17.21 -14.30
C LEU A 285 -1.51 -17.79 -13.00
N ILE A 286 -0.85 -17.50 -11.88
CA ILE A 286 -1.37 -17.77 -10.54
C ILE A 286 -1.38 -16.45 -9.78
N LEU A 287 -2.57 -15.84 -9.71
CA LEU A 287 -2.76 -14.52 -9.13
C LEU A 287 -3.31 -14.70 -7.71
N ILE A 288 -2.73 -14.03 -6.72
CA ILE A 288 -3.15 -14.12 -5.33
C ILE A 288 -3.39 -12.71 -4.80
N GLY A 289 -4.49 -12.53 -4.07
CA GLY A 289 -4.75 -11.27 -3.39
C GLY A 289 -6.20 -11.11 -2.96
N ASP A 290 -6.50 -9.96 -2.38
CA ASP A 290 -7.85 -9.59 -1.96
C ASP A 290 -8.11 -8.13 -2.33
N PHE A 291 -8.98 -7.90 -3.32
CA PHE A 291 -9.28 -6.54 -3.81
C PHE A 291 -10.03 -5.67 -2.79
N PHE A 292 -10.45 -6.22 -1.66
CA PHE A 292 -10.93 -5.44 -0.51
C PHE A 292 -9.79 -4.86 0.35
N GLN A 293 -8.53 -5.22 0.08
CA GLN A 293 -7.36 -4.66 0.76
C GLN A 293 -6.83 -3.41 0.03
N LEU A 294 -5.51 -3.18 0.07
CA LEU A 294 -4.91 -1.99 -0.51
C LEU A 294 -5.04 -2.02 -2.05
N PRO A 295 -5.56 -0.92 -2.66
CA PRO A 295 -5.61 -0.77 -4.10
C PRO A 295 -4.26 -0.37 -4.68
N PRO A 296 -4.13 -0.30 -6.02
CA PRO A 296 -2.94 0.25 -6.66
C PRO A 296 -2.75 1.72 -6.26
N VAL A 297 -1.50 2.15 -6.08
CA VAL A 297 -1.19 3.55 -5.72
C VAL A 297 -1.65 4.54 -6.81
N SER A 298 -1.66 4.10 -8.07
CA SER A 298 -2.16 4.85 -9.24
C SER A 298 -3.67 5.11 -9.19
N LEU A 299 -4.44 4.29 -8.48
CA LEU A 299 -5.89 4.43 -8.31
C LEU A 299 -6.24 5.71 -7.53
N GLY A 300 -5.37 6.16 -6.62
CA GLY A 300 -5.54 7.42 -5.88
C GLY A 300 -5.62 8.66 -6.77
N ASN A 301 -5.13 8.57 -8.00
CA ASN A 301 -5.17 9.62 -9.01
C ASN A 301 -6.17 9.32 -10.16
N TYR A 302 -6.96 8.24 -10.05
CA TYR A 302 -7.92 7.75 -11.08
C TYR A 302 -7.33 7.61 -12.49
N GLN A 303 -6.03 7.32 -12.59
CA GLN A 303 -5.33 7.18 -13.87
C GLN A 303 -5.45 5.77 -14.46
N ALA A 304 -5.83 4.79 -13.63
CA ALA A 304 -5.95 3.38 -14.00
C ALA A 304 -6.98 2.69 -13.10
N GLY A 305 -7.55 1.60 -13.61
CA GLY A 305 -8.46 0.73 -12.87
C GLY A 305 -7.72 -0.36 -12.08
N PHE A 306 -8.47 -1.23 -11.42
CA PHE A 306 -7.91 -2.45 -10.83
C PHE A 306 -7.46 -3.43 -11.92
N ALA A 307 -6.53 -4.33 -11.61
CA ALA A 307 -6.11 -5.38 -12.54
C ALA A 307 -7.28 -6.20 -13.11
N PHE A 308 -8.33 -6.48 -12.34
CA PHE A 308 -9.49 -7.25 -12.82
C PHE A 308 -10.38 -6.49 -13.82
N GLU A 309 -10.20 -5.18 -13.97
CA GLU A 309 -10.93 -4.33 -14.92
C GLU A 309 -10.25 -4.31 -16.31
N SER A 310 -9.05 -4.88 -16.43
CA SER A 310 -8.33 -4.99 -17.69
C SER A 310 -9.04 -5.96 -18.64
N ALA A 311 -9.11 -5.58 -19.93
CA ALA A 311 -9.56 -6.50 -20.98
C ALA A 311 -8.65 -7.75 -21.07
N ARG A 312 -7.34 -7.58 -20.87
CA ARG A 312 -6.36 -8.68 -20.88
C ARG A 312 -6.56 -9.64 -19.71
N TRP A 313 -7.00 -9.16 -18.55
CA TRP A 313 -7.37 -10.03 -17.43
C TRP A 313 -8.48 -11.00 -17.83
N HIS A 314 -9.55 -10.49 -18.45
CA HIS A 314 -10.67 -11.29 -18.93
C HIS A 314 -10.23 -12.25 -20.06
N GLU A 315 -9.41 -11.77 -21.00
CA GLU A 315 -8.87 -12.61 -22.07
C GLU A 315 -8.02 -13.77 -21.53
N CYS A 316 -7.29 -13.59 -20.42
CA CYS A 316 -6.44 -14.63 -19.83
C CYS A 316 -7.23 -15.80 -19.21
N ALA A 317 -8.57 -15.74 -19.20
CA ALA A 317 -9.44 -16.81 -18.69
C ALA A 317 -9.08 -17.25 -17.26
N VAL A 318 -8.78 -16.27 -16.40
CA VAL A 318 -8.40 -16.51 -15.01
C VAL A 318 -9.61 -17.03 -14.22
N THR A 319 -9.50 -18.24 -13.69
CA THR A 319 -10.56 -18.89 -12.91
C THR A 319 -10.51 -18.41 -11.45
N PRO A 320 -11.59 -17.82 -10.90
CA PRO A 320 -11.61 -17.37 -9.52
C PRO A 320 -11.72 -18.56 -8.54
N CYS A 321 -10.74 -18.68 -7.66
CA CYS A 321 -10.66 -19.66 -6.57
C CYS A 321 -10.83 -18.91 -5.22
N ILE A 322 -12.07 -18.74 -4.78
CA ILE A 322 -12.39 -17.94 -3.59
C ILE A 322 -12.46 -18.85 -2.36
N LEU A 323 -11.44 -18.78 -1.49
CA LEU A 323 -11.39 -19.47 -0.21
C LEU A 323 -12.36 -18.86 0.79
N ARG A 324 -13.23 -19.70 1.36
CA ARG A 324 -14.27 -19.32 2.33
C ARG A 324 -14.01 -19.91 3.71
N THR A 325 -13.33 -21.04 3.78
CA THR A 325 -13.09 -21.74 5.05
C THR A 325 -12.02 -21.02 5.86
N ILE A 326 -12.38 -20.53 7.05
CA ILE A 326 -11.42 -19.88 7.96
C ILE A 326 -10.59 -20.95 8.68
N VAL A 327 -9.26 -20.82 8.65
CA VAL A 327 -8.32 -21.80 9.24
C VAL A 327 -7.46 -21.21 10.36
N ARG A 328 -7.20 -19.90 10.37
CA ARG A 328 -6.22 -19.28 11.28
C ARG A 328 -6.76 -19.03 12.70
N GLN A 329 -8.08 -18.87 12.86
CA GLN A 329 -8.69 -18.50 14.15
C GLN A 329 -9.87 -19.41 14.54
N ALA A 330 -9.73 -20.74 14.44
CA ALA A 330 -10.80 -21.69 14.82
C ALA A 330 -11.29 -21.61 16.29
N GLY A 331 -10.79 -20.67 17.10
CA GLY A 331 -11.24 -20.38 18.47
C GLY A 331 -11.66 -18.94 18.77
N ASP A 332 -11.59 -17.99 17.82
CA ASP A 332 -12.00 -16.58 18.04
C ASP A 332 -12.90 -16.10 16.90
N SER A 333 -14.15 -16.60 16.89
CA SER A 333 -15.15 -16.24 15.89
C SER A 333 -15.49 -14.75 15.92
N ALA A 334 -15.50 -14.13 17.10
CA ALA A 334 -15.82 -12.71 17.26
C ALA A 334 -14.82 -11.81 16.52
N PHE A 335 -13.51 -12.09 16.63
CA PHE A 335 -12.50 -11.33 15.90
C PHE A 335 -12.60 -11.54 14.37
N ILE A 336 -12.91 -12.76 13.92
CA ILE A 336 -13.12 -13.04 12.50
C ILE A 336 -14.31 -12.25 11.96
N ASP A 337 -15.43 -12.24 12.68
CA ASP A 337 -16.65 -11.54 12.28
C ASP A 337 -16.40 -10.03 12.16
N ILE A 338 -15.67 -9.44 13.11
CA ILE A 338 -15.21 -8.05 13.05
C ILE A 338 -14.42 -7.78 11.77
N LEU A 339 -13.39 -8.61 11.46
CA LEU A 339 -12.56 -8.42 10.27
C LEU A 339 -13.37 -8.57 8.98
N ASN A 340 -14.31 -9.51 8.93
CA ASN A 340 -15.17 -9.74 7.77
C ASN A 340 -16.18 -8.61 7.56
N GLU A 341 -16.75 -8.04 8.62
CA GLU A 341 -17.60 -6.84 8.54
C GLU A 341 -16.81 -5.67 7.96
N LEU A 342 -15.64 -5.36 8.56
CA LEU A 342 -14.80 -4.25 8.14
C LEU A 342 -14.34 -4.39 6.69
N ARG A 343 -14.02 -5.63 6.26
CA ARG A 343 -13.61 -5.94 4.89
C ARG A 343 -14.62 -5.45 3.85
N ILE A 344 -15.93 -5.54 4.14
CA ILE A 344 -17.00 -5.09 3.23
C ILE A 344 -17.55 -3.70 3.58
N GLY A 345 -16.86 -2.96 4.45
CA GLY A 345 -17.26 -1.61 4.86
C GLY A 345 -18.46 -1.56 5.82
N ARG A 346 -18.75 -2.65 6.53
CA ARG A 346 -19.74 -2.67 7.60
C ARG A 346 -19.06 -2.50 8.96
N CYS A 347 -19.73 -1.81 9.88
CA CYS A 347 -19.28 -1.65 11.25
C CYS A 347 -20.51 -1.65 12.15
N SER A 348 -20.88 -2.82 12.67
CA SER A 348 -21.98 -2.94 13.63
C SER A 348 -21.62 -2.27 14.96
N ALA A 349 -22.64 -2.02 15.80
CA ALA A 349 -22.40 -1.49 17.15
C ALA A 349 -21.49 -2.42 17.98
N ALA A 350 -21.66 -3.73 17.82
CA ALA A 350 -20.81 -4.74 18.46
C ALA A 350 -19.35 -4.64 17.97
N THR A 351 -19.14 -4.55 16.66
CA THR A 351 -17.81 -4.35 16.07
C THR A 351 -17.15 -3.06 16.55
N SER A 352 -17.89 -1.95 16.54
CA SER A 352 -17.37 -0.67 17.01
C SER A 352 -17.00 -0.71 18.50
N ALA A 353 -17.83 -1.34 19.34
CA ALA A 353 -17.54 -1.50 20.76
C ALA A 353 -16.32 -2.38 21.01
N ALA A 354 -16.18 -3.49 20.28
CA ALA A 354 -15.02 -4.38 20.38
C ALA A 354 -13.71 -3.67 19.96
N LEU A 355 -13.73 -2.90 18.87
CA LEU A 355 -12.57 -2.11 18.45
C LEU A 355 -12.22 -1.01 19.47
N ALA A 356 -13.23 -0.36 20.07
CA ALA A 356 -13.02 0.62 21.12
C ALA A 356 -12.42 -0.02 22.38
N ALA A 357 -12.82 -1.25 22.74
CA ALA A 357 -12.24 -1.99 23.85
C ALA A 357 -10.76 -2.35 23.63
N CYS A 358 -10.32 -2.50 22.37
CA CYS A 358 -8.91 -2.69 22.03
C CYS A 358 -8.06 -1.41 22.19
N HIS A 359 -8.68 -0.25 22.36
CA HIS A 359 -7.97 1.01 22.59
C HIS A 359 -7.47 1.08 24.03
N VAL A 360 -6.20 0.73 24.21
CA VAL A 360 -5.51 0.81 25.50
C VAL A 360 -4.57 2.01 25.53
N ALA A 361 -4.65 2.82 26.59
CA ALA A 361 -3.82 4.01 26.76
C ALA A 361 -2.33 3.67 26.93
N VAL A 362 -2.04 2.52 27.53
CA VAL A 362 -0.68 1.99 27.72
C VAL A 362 -0.70 0.50 27.42
N LYS A 363 0.04 0.06 26.42
CA LYS A 363 0.31 -1.37 26.22
C LYS A 363 1.46 -1.78 27.14
N PRO A 364 1.31 -2.83 27.96
CA PRO A 364 2.41 -3.33 28.77
C PRO A 364 3.59 -3.68 27.86
N ARG A 365 4.80 -3.31 28.29
CA ARG A 365 6.01 -3.60 27.53
C ARG A 365 6.22 -5.13 27.51
N PRO A 366 6.38 -5.74 26.33
CA PRO A 366 6.66 -7.17 26.27
C PRO A 366 7.94 -7.53 27.02
N PRO A 367 8.04 -8.75 27.61
CA PRO A 367 9.21 -9.17 28.40
C PRO A 367 10.52 -9.16 27.62
N ASP A 368 10.45 -9.36 26.30
CA ASP A 368 11.60 -9.34 25.38
C ASP A 368 12.10 -7.91 25.07
N GLY A 369 11.43 -6.88 25.59
CA GLY A 369 11.77 -5.48 25.39
C GLY A 369 11.39 -4.92 24.01
N ILE A 370 10.88 -5.75 23.10
CA ILE A 370 10.52 -5.40 21.72
C ILE A 370 9.11 -4.82 21.72
N LEU A 371 9.00 -3.54 21.37
CA LEU A 371 7.72 -2.86 21.29
C LEU A 371 6.90 -3.36 20.08
N PRO A 372 5.56 -3.45 20.21
CA PRO A 372 4.69 -3.75 19.09
C PRO A 372 4.86 -2.74 17.96
N THR A 373 4.91 -3.24 16.73
CA THR A 373 4.98 -2.40 15.53
C THR A 373 3.71 -1.57 15.41
N LYS A 374 3.86 -0.25 15.34
CA LYS A 374 2.76 0.67 15.06
C LYS A 374 2.61 0.86 13.56
N LEU A 375 1.38 0.88 13.08
CA LEU A 375 1.05 1.07 11.67
C LEU A 375 0.40 2.44 11.47
N TYR A 376 0.84 3.19 10.46
CA TYR A 376 0.32 4.52 10.13
C TYR A 376 -0.01 4.60 8.65
N CYS A 377 -0.91 5.52 8.28
CA CYS A 377 -1.33 5.71 6.89
C CYS A 377 -0.31 6.47 6.03
N LYS A 378 0.62 7.21 6.63
CA LYS A 378 1.58 8.09 5.92
C LYS A 378 3.00 7.80 6.39
N ASN A 379 3.93 7.71 5.44
CA ASN A 379 5.35 7.50 5.74
C ASN A 379 5.91 8.59 6.66
N ALA A 380 5.57 9.86 6.45
CA ALA A 380 6.00 10.94 7.33
C ALA A 380 5.67 10.70 8.81
N ALA A 381 4.48 10.16 9.12
CA ALA A 381 4.12 9.82 10.50
C ALA A 381 4.91 8.62 11.05
N VAL A 382 5.25 7.66 10.18
CA VAL A 382 6.14 6.54 10.53
C VAL A 382 7.54 7.08 10.84
N ASP A 383 8.05 7.98 10.00
CA ASP A 383 9.38 8.57 10.12
C ASP A 383 9.48 9.44 11.39
N ASP A 384 8.46 10.26 11.66
CA ASP A 384 8.37 11.10 12.87
C ASP A 384 8.34 10.24 14.15
N GLU A 385 7.52 9.18 14.17
CA GLU A 385 7.45 8.25 15.30
C GLU A 385 8.81 7.55 15.52
N ASN A 386 9.37 6.95 14.47
CA ASN A 386 10.65 6.25 14.56
C ASN A 386 11.78 7.18 14.99
N LYS A 387 11.80 8.41 14.48
CA LYS A 387 12.76 9.45 14.86
C LYS A 387 12.60 9.83 16.32
N ALA A 388 11.39 10.04 16.80
CA ALA A 388 11.14 10.37 18.22
C ALA A 388 11.64 9.25 19.15
N HIS A 389 11.39 7.98 18.82
CA HIS A 389 11.92 6.85 19.60
C HIS A 389 13.45 6.76 19.58
N LEU A 390 14.07 6.98 18.41
CA LEU A 390 15.52 6.98 18.29
C LEU A 390 16.17 8.15 19.05
N ASP A 391 15.57 9.34 18.96
CA ASP A 391 16.08 10.54 19.64
C ASP A 391 15.96 10.40 21.17
N ALA A 392 14.92 9.72 21.67
CA ALA A 392 14.73 9.43 23.10
C ALA A 392 15.72 8.41 23.69
N LEU A 393 16.39 7.59 22.86
CA LEU A 393 17.39 6.64 23.36
C LEU A 393 18.68 7.35 23.80
N PRO A 394 19.30 6.90 24.91
CA PRO A 394 20.57 7.44 25.37
C PRO A 394 21.72 7.07 24.42
N GLY A 395 22.81 7.83 24.52
CA GLY A 395 24.01 7.62 23.71
C GLY A 395 23.97 8.31 22.35
N GLU A 396 25.13 8.35 21.70
CA GLU A 396 25.30 8.97 20.39
C GLU A 396 24.85 8.03 19.27
N ALA A 397 24.31 8.62 18.20
CA ALA A 397 23.91 7.86 17.03
C ALA A 397 25.13 7.53 16.17
N VAL A 398 25.29 6.25 15.82
CA VAL A 398 26.26 5.78 14.84
C VAL A 398 25.63 5.85 13.47
N ALA A 399 26.32 6.47 12.51
CA ALA A 399 25.86 6.63 11.14
C ALA A 399 26.50 5.58 10.23
N PHE A 400 25.66 4.84 9.51
CA PHE A 400 26.05 3.88 8.48
C PHE A 400 25.71 4.49 7.11
N VAL A 401 26.75 4.80 6.33
CA VAL A 401 26.60 5.44 5.02
C VAL A 401 26.58 4.37 3.93
N ALA A 402 25.57 4.43 3.06
CA ALA A 402 25.44 3.51 1.93
C ALA A 402 26.55 3.74 0.90
N THR A 403 27.00 2.66 0.26
CA THR A 403 27.92 2.71 -0.88
C THR A 403 27.19 2.22 -2.13
N ASP A 404 27.02 3.12 -3.10
CA ASP A 404 26.29 2.82 -4.33
C ASP A 404 27.25 2.65 -5.51
N THR A 405 27.04 1.60 -6.29
CA THR A 405 27.84 1.31 -7.50
C THR A 405 26.94 1.04 -8.70
N TRP A 406 27.36 1.51 -9.87
CA TRP A 406 26.68 1.26 -11.13
C TRP A 406 27.31 0.06 -11.82
N ARG A 407 26.49 -0.93 -12.23
CA ARG A 407 26.97 -2.08 -13.01
C ARG A 407 27.36 -1.73 -14.45
N SER A 408 26.95 -0.56 -14.92
CA SER A 408 27.19 -0.04 -16.27
C SER A 408 27.61 1.43 -16.17
N SER A 409 27.77 2.11 -17.31
CA SER A 409 27.99 3.55 -17.33
C SER A 409 26.94 4.28 -16.50
N GLU A 410 27.39 5.26 -15.74
CA GLU A 410 26.53 6.08 -14.92
C GLU A 410 25.43 6.74 -15.77
N PRO A 411 24.15 6.63 -15.38
CA PRO A 411 23.06 7.28 -16.12
C PRO A 411 23.18 8.81 -16.08
N ALA A 412 22.55 9.46 -17.06
CA ALA A 412 22.44 10.92 -17.09
C ALA A 412 21.86 11.47 -15.77
N ALA A 413 22.23 12.70 -15.41
CA ALA A 413 21.96 13.27 -14.08
C ALA A 413 20.48 13.25 -13.65
N ASP A 414 19.55 13.44 -14.60
CA ASP A 414 18.11 13.41 -14.36
C ASP A 414 17.60 11.98 -14.08
N ALA A 415 18.08 11.00 -14.84
CA ALA A 415 17.80 9.59 -14.61
C ALA A 415 18.44 9.11 -13.30
N ARG A 416 19.66 9.57 -13.00
CA ARG A 416 20.37 9.31 -11.74
C ARG A 416 19.53 9.78 -10.55
N SER A 417 19.12 11.05 -10.51
CA SER A 417 18.30 11.59 -9.41
C SER A 417 17.00 10.79 -9.19
N ARG A 418 16.29 10.43 -10.26
CA ARG A 418 15.07 9.62 -10.14
C ARG A 418 15.32 8.21 -9.60
N ILE A 419 16.47 7.61 -9.95
CA ILE A 419 16.87 6.31 -9.42
C ILE A 419 17.20 6.44 -7.94
N PHE A 420 17.98 7.45 -7.54
CA PHE A 420 18.29 7.73 -6.13
C PHE A 420 17.00 7.92 -5.32
N ASP A 421 16.08 8.76 -5.76
CA ASP A 421 14.79 8.96 -5.08
C ASP A 421 13.96 7.67 -4.94
N ALA A 422 14.13 6.72 -5.87
CA ALA A 422 13.45 5.43 -5.81
C ALA A 422 14.16 4.42 -4.91
N VAL A 423 15.50 4.48 -4.82
CA VAL A 423 16.33 3.64 -3.95
C VAL A 423 16.23 4.10 -2.51
N GLU A 424 16.26 5.42 -2.24
CA GLU A 424 16.16 6.01 -0.90
C GLU A 424 14.89 5.57 -0.16
N LYS A 425 13.80 5.33 -0.92
CA LYS A 425 12.53 4.80 -0.39
C LYS A 425 12.60 3.34 0.06
N LYS A 426 13.64 2.61 -0.32
CA LYS A 426 13.85 1.18 0.00
C LYS A 426 15.00 0.97 0.97
N ALA A 427 16.07 1.75 0.81
CA ALA A 427 17.24 1.73 1.67
C ALA A 427 17.73 3.18 1.81
N VAL A 428 17.78 3.67 3.03
CA VAL A 428 18.23 5.04 3.31
C VAL A 428 19.73 5.17 3.05
N SER A 429 20.13 6.29 2.47
CA SER A 429 21.53 6.64 2.20
C SER A 429 22.37 6.72 3.47
N ILE A 430 21.75 7.14 4.58
CA ILE A 430 22.40 7.21 5.89
C ILE A 430 21.46 6.60 6.92
N LEU A 431 21.80 5.41 7.40
CA LEU A 431 21.09 4.76 8.50
C LEU A 431 21.74 5.17 9.82
N ARG A 432 20.96 5.81 10.71
CA ARG A 432 21.41 6.18 12.06
C ARG A 432 20.85 5.21 13.08
N LEU A 433 21.72 4.67 13.94
CA LEU A 433 21.34 3.72 14.99
C LEU A 433 21.91 4.15 16.34
N LYS A 434 21.23 3.76 17.42
CA LYS A 434 21.69 3.87 18.82
C LYS A 434 21.58 2.50 19.49
N LEU A 435 22.33 2.29 20.57
CA LEU A 435 22.14 1.10 21.41
C LEU A 435 20.70 1.08 21.95
N GLY A 436 20.08 -0.09 21.93
CA GLY A 436 18.67 -0.28 22.27
C GLY A 436 17.67 0.14 21.20
N ALA A 437 18.13 0.63 20.03
CA ALA A 437 17.23 0.93 18.91
C ALA A 437 16.55 -0.34 18.41
N GLN A 438 15.23 -0.30 18.29
CA GLN A 438 14.47 -1.38 17.67
C GLN A 438 14.58 -1.29 16.15
N VAL A 439 15.00 -2.38 15.54
CA VAL A 439 15.21 -2.49 14.10
C VAL A 439 14.33 -3.59 13.52
N MET A 440 14.04 -3.46 12.23
CA MET A 440 13.37 -4.47 11.43
C MET A 440 14.28 -4.88 10.29
N LEU A 441 14.52 -6.18 10.15
CA LEU A 441 15.27 -6.73 9.05
C LEU A 441 14.45 -6.58 7.76
N THR A 442 15.03 -5.98 6.73
CA THR A 442 14.34 -5.71 5.45
C THR A 442 14.68 -6.71 4.35
N LYS A 443 15.63 -7.62 4.61
CA LYS A 443 16.15 -8.63 3.66
C LYS A 443 16.24 -9.99 4.34
N ASN A 444 15.81 -11.05 3.66
CA ASN A 444 15.96 -12.41 4.18
C ASN A 444 17.45 -12.80 4.31
N MET A 445 17.80 -13.46 5.41
CA MET A 445 19.11 -14.06 5.70
C MET A 445 18.88 -15.51 6.18
N PRO A 446 18.51 -16.42 5.27
CA PRO A 446 18.13 -17.80 5.60
C PRO A 446 19.23 -18.58 6.33
N GLU A 447 20.51 -18.27 6.07
CA GLU A 447 21.69 -18.82 6.74
C GLU A 447 21.69 -18.58 8.26
N HIS A 448 20.97 -17.56 8.72
CA HIS A 448 20.83 -17.21 10.14
C HIS A 448 19.41 -17.46 10.66
N GLY A 449 18.54 -18.08 9.85
CA GLY A 449 17.13 -18.20 10.18
C GLY A 449 16.47 -16.83 10.39
N LEU A 450 16.87 -15.80 9.64
CA LEU A 450 16.23 -14.48 9.75
C LEU A 450 15.46 -14.16 8.47
N VAL A 451 14.22 -13.70 8.65
CA VAL A 451 13.33 -13.33 7.55
C VAL A 451 13.02 -11.85 7.59
N ASN A 452 12.66 -11.27 6.44
CA ASN A 452 12.17 -9.90 6.38
C ASN A 452 10.98 -9.72 7.35
N GLY A 453 10.98 -8.60 8.07
CA GLY A 453 10.05 -8.34 9.16
C GLY A 453 10.52 -8.84 10.53
N SER A 454 11.63 -9.60 10.61
CA SER A 454 12.25 -9.97 11.88
C SER A 454 12.63 -8.71 12.65
N ARG A 455 12.31 -8.68 13.94
CA ARG A 455 12.54 -7.52 14.81
C ARG A 455 13.63 -7.83 15.81
N GLY A 456 14.44 -6.84 16.13
CA GLY A 456 15.50 -6.98 17.12
C GLY A 456 15.85 -5.65 17.75
N LEU A 457 16.75 -5.70 18.73
CA LEU A 457 17.33 -4.53 19.38
C LEU A 457 18.82 -4.47 19.01
N VAL A 458 19.32 -3.27 18.75
CA VAL A 458 20.76 -3.03 18.58
C VAL A 458 21.43 -3.19 19.95
N VAL A 459 22.20 -4.26 20.14
CA VAL A 459 22.88 -4.55 21.42
C VAL A 459 24.34 -4.08 21.45
N GLY A 460 24.94 -3.80 20.30
CA GLY A 460 26.34 -3.43 20.19
C GLY A 460 26.73 -3.13 18.75
N TYR A 461 27.96 -2.65 18.58
CA TYR A 461 28.60 -2.45 17.29
C TYR A 461 29.92 -3.20 17.29
N ALA A 462 30.26 -3.82 16.15
CA ALA A 462 31.53 -4.50 15.95
C ALA A 462 32.11 -4.07 14.60
N GLU A 463 33.42 -3.89 14.54
CA GLU A 463 34.12 -3.71 13.27
C GLU A 463 34.21 -5.05 12.54
N HIS A 464 33.66 -5.12 11.34
CA HIS A 464 33.84 -6.26 10.47
C HIS A 464 35.14 -6.06 9.68
N HIS A 465 36.22 -6.72 10.09
CA HIS A 465 37.38 -6.86 9.22
C HIS A 465 37.00 -7.86 8.12
N CYS A 466 36.65 -7.37 6.94
CA CYS A 466 36.61 -8.22 5.76
C CYS A 466 38.06 -8.60 5.44
N ALA A 467 38.42 -9.88 5.58
CA ALA A 467 39.64 -10.40 5.00
C ALA A 467 39.56 -10.19 3.48
N GLU A 468 40.57 -9.53 2.92
CA GLU A 468 40.70 -9.22 1.48
C GLU A 468 40.66 -10.46 0.57
#